data_AF-A0A2E0EXD6-F1
#
_entry.id   AF-A0A2E0EXD6-F1
#
_cell.length_a   1.000
_cell.length_b   1.000
_cell.length_c   1.000
_cell.angle_alpha   90.00
_cell.angle_beta   90.00
_cell.angle_gamma   90.00
#
_symmetry.space_group_name_H-M   'P 1'
#
loop_
_entity.id
_entity.type
_entity.pdbx_description
1 polymer ?
#
loop_
_entity_poly.entity_id
_entity_poly.type
_entity_poly.pdbx_seq_one_letter_code
_entity_poly.pdbx_strand_id
1 'polypeptide(L)'
;MIQILLPKKINLKIFLKNLYSIYLTVYILWWVSVFIIISDEGFHPAQDIPWFILFTTILFIFWVVKYKFSRDRKFIFHENISSINLISHLLVILLLSILMVFFS
;
A
#
# COMPACT_ATOMS: atom_id res chain seq x y z
N MET A 1 33.50 12.59 27.22
CA MET A 1 32.88 11.25 27.16
C MET A 1 31.91 11.23 25.99
N ILE A 2 32.39 10.81 24.81
CA ILE A 2 31.59 10.77 23.58
C ILE A 2 30.74 9.51 23.64
N GLN A 3 29.44 9.65 23.88
CA GLN A 3 28.49 8.55 23.67
C GLN A 3 28.41 8.31 22.17
N ILE A 4 29.14 7.30 21.70
CA ILE A 4 29.00 6.73 20.37
C ILE A 4 27.56 6.23 20.27
N LEU A 5 26.78 6.89 19.41
CA LEU A 5 25.38 6.59 19.13
C LEU A 5 25.33 5.26 18.38
N LEU A 6 25.43 4.14 19.11
CA LEU A 6 25.28 2.80 18.55
C LEU A 6 23.91 2.71 17.88
N PRO A 7 23.82 2.26 16.61
CA PRO A 7 22.55 2.14 15.92
C PRO A 7 21.64 1.21 16.71
N LYS A 8 20.49 1.74 17.13
CA LYS A 8 19.43 1.00 17.82
C LYS A 8 19.11 -0.24 16.99
N LYS A 9 19.31 -1.43 17.56
CA LYS A 9 19.03 -2.73 16.92
C LYS A 9 17.62 -2.68 16.33
N ILE A 10 17.52 -2.51 15.01
CA ILE A 10 16.22 -2.40 14.33
C ILE A 10 15.52 -3.73 14.53
N ASN A 11 14.37 -3.70 15.20
CA ASN A 11 13.56 -4.89 15.34
C ASN A 11 13.00 -5.22 13.95
N LEU A 12 13.57 -6.22 13.29
CA LEU A 12 13.20 -6.65 11.93
C LEU A 12 11.69 -6.82 11.78
N LYS A 13 10.99 -7.28 12.82
CA LYS A 13 9.54 -7.43 12.83
C LYS A 13 8.81 -6.08 12.72
N ILE A 14 9.29 -5.04 13.39
CA ILE A 14 8.73 -3.68 13.33
C ILE A 14 9.02 -3.05 11.97
N PHE A 15 10.25 -3.22 11.46
CA PHE A 15 10.63 -2.75 10.13
C PHE A 15 9.74 -3.36 9.04
N LEU A 16 9.55 -4.69 9.05
CA LEU A 16 8.66 -5.38 8.12
C LEU A 16 7.22 -4.89 8.24
N LYS A 17 6.70 -4.69 9.45
CA LYS A 17 5.35 -4.15 9.67
C LYS A 17 5.15 -2.77 9.03
N ASN A 18 6.15 -1.89 9.15
CA ASN A 18 6.13 -0.56 8.51
C ASN A 18 6.30 -0.65 6.98
N LEU A 19 7.10 -1.57 6.46
CA LEU A 19 7.20 -1.78 5.01
C LEU A 19 5.82 -2.20 4.46
N TYR A 20 5.14 -3.10 5.14
CA TYR A 20 3.83 -3.60 4.70
C TYR A 20 2.66 -2.63 4.94
N SER A 21 2.84 -1.51 5.63
CA SER A 21 1.76 -0.51 5.75
C SER A 21 1.50 0.23 4.44
N ILE A 22 2.44 0.21 3.49
CA ILE A 22 2.26 0.76 2.14
C ILE A 22 1.26 -0.05 1.29
N TYR A 23 1.01 -1.32 1.65
CA TYR A 23 0.11 -2.20 0.89
C TYR A 23 -1.26 -1.57 0.64
N LEU A 24 -1.87 -0.99 1.67
CA LEU A 24 -3.18 -0.36 1.55
C LEU A 24 -3.12 0.85 0.60
N THR A 25 -2.06 1.64 0.70
CA THR A 25 -1.86 2.79 -0.18
C THR A 25 -1.84 2.35 -1.65
N VAL A 26 -1.03 1.35 -1.98
CA VAL A 26 -0.96 0.83 -3.36
C VAL A 26 -2.29 0.21 -3.78
N TYR A 27 -2.95 -0.53 -2.91
CA TYR A 27 -4.25 -1.15 -3.21
C TYR A 27 -5.33 -0.12 -3.54
N ILE A 28 -5.41 0.98 -2.79
CA ILE A 28 -6.39 2.04 -3.06
C ILE A 28 -6.04 2.77 -4.36
N LEU A 29 -4.77 3.14 -4.56
CA LEU A 29 -4.34 3.82 -5.79
C LEU A 29 -4.55 2.96 -7.04
N TRP A 30 -4.40 1.64 -6.92
CA TRP A 30 -4.75 0.69 -7.96
C TRP A 30 -6.22 0.82 -8.37
N TRP A 31 -7.15 0.81 -7.41
CA TRP A 31 -8.58 0.97 -7.71
C TRP A 31 -8.95 2.36 -8.24
N VAL A 32 -8.28 3.41 -7.78
CA VAL A 32 -8.42 4.75 -8.38
C VAL A 32 -7.98 4.73 -9.84
N SER A 33 -6.87 4.06 -10.16
CA SER A 33 -6.40 3.90 -11.54
C SER A 33 -7.43 3.16 -12.40
N VAL A 34 -7.97 2.04 -11.90
CA VAL A 34 -9.01 1.26 -12.57
C VAL A 34 -10.23 2.13 -12.87
N PHE A 35 -10.67 2.94 -11.90
CA PHE A 35 -11.80 3.84 -12.07
C PHE A 35 -11.53 4.90 -13.16
N ILE A 36 -10.35 5.51 -13.14
CA ILE A 36 -9.94 6.51 -14.14
C ILE A 36 -9.93 5.89 -15.54
N ILE A 37 -9.24 4.76 -15.74
CA ILE A 37 -9.12 4.10 -17.04
C ILE A 37 -10.50 3.78 -17.61
N ILE A 38 -11.38 3.16 -16.82
CA ILE A 38 -12.74 2.82 -17.26
C ILE A 38 -13.55 4.09 -17.59
N SER A 39 -13.35 5.17 -16.86
CA SER A 39 -14.11 6.41 -17.05
C SER A 39 -13.66 7.20 -18.28
N ASP A 40 -12.36 7.17 -18.60
CA ASP A 40 -11.77 7.96 -19.69
C ASP A 40 -11.76 7.18 -21.02
N GLU A 41 -11.30 5.92 -21.00
CA GLU A 41 -11.14 5.09 -22.20
C GLU A 41 -12.33 4.16 -22.45
N GLY A 42 -13.21 3.97 -21.45
CA GLY A 42 -14.21 2.90 -21.45
C GLY A 42 -13.62 1.54 -21.07
N PHE A 43 -14.49 0.54 -20.87
CA PHE A 43 -14.05 -0.80 -20.51
C PHE A 43 -13.92 -1.71 -21.74
N HIS A 44 -12.72 -2.24 -21.96
CA HIS A 44 -12.35 -3.18 -23.02
C HIS A 44 -12.01 -4.55 -22.43
N PRO A 45 -12.99 -5.48 -22.32
CA PRO A 45 -12.83 -6.73 -21.56
C PRO A 45 -11.62 -7.58 -21.95
N ALA A 46 -11.29 -7.64 -23.25
CA ALA A 46 -10.19 -8.46 -23.74
C ALA A 46 -8.79 -7.94 -23.32
N GLN A 47 -8.67 -6.64 -23.02
CA GLN A 47 -7.43 -5.99 -22.64
C GLN A 47 -7.39 -5.75 -21.13
N ASP A 48 -8.47 -5.22 -20.55
CA ASP A 48 -8.51 -4.78 -19.16
C ASP A 48 -8.59 -5.93 -18.16
N ILE A 49 -9.36 -6.98 -18.47
CA ILE A 49 -9.54 -8.12 -17.55
C ILE A 49 -8.20 -8.80 -17.25
N PRO A 50 -7.34 -9.14 -18.25
CA PRO A 50 -6.01 -9.67 -17.98
C PRO A 50 -5.18 -8.77 -17.06
N TRP A 51 -5.16 -7.46 -17.30
CA TRP A 51 -4.42 -6.51 -16.46
C TRP A 51 -4.97 -6.43 -15.04
N PHE A 52 -6.29 -6.42 -14.90
CA PHE A 52 -6.93 -6.36 -13.58
C PHE A 52 -6.65 -7.61 -12.77
N ILE A 53 -6.75 -8.78 -13.39
CA ILE A 53 -6.41 -10.05 -12.75
C ILE A 53 -4.94 -10.06 -12.36
N LEU A 54 -4.03 -9.64 -13.25
CA LEU A 54 -2.60 -9.64 -12.99
C LEU A 54 -2.24 -8.76 -11.79
N PHE A 55 -2.63 -7.48 -11.81
CA PHE A 55 -2.32 -6.55 -10.73
C PHE A 55 -2.99 -6.94 -9.41
N THR A 56 -4.25 -7.37 -9.46
CA THR A 56 -4.97 -7.81 -8.25
C THR A 56 -4.34 -9.07 -7.66
N THR A 57 -3.87 -10.01 -8.50
CA THR A 57 -3.16 -11.21 -8.05
C THR A 57 -1.82 -10.86 -7.38
N ILE A 58 -1.07 -9.92 -7.96
CA ILE A 58 0.20 -9.44 -7.36
C ILE A 58 -0.07 -8.82 -5.98
N LEU A 59 -1.09 -7.95 -5.88
CA LEU A 59 -1.50 -7.36 -4.60
C LEU A 59 -1.94 -8.44 -3.61
N PHE A 60 -2.72 -9.43 -4.07
CA PHE A 60 -3.14 -10.54 -3.23
C PHE A 60 -1.95 -11.35 -2.68
N ILE A 61 -0.94 -11.65 -3.51
CA ILE A 61 0.29 -12.31 -3.08
C ILE A 61 1.01 -11.47 -2.01
N PHE A 62 1.16 -10.16 -2.23
CA PHE A 62 1.75 -9.26 -1.24
C PHE A 62 0.98 -9.24 0.08
N TRP A 63 -0.35 -9.33 0.02
CA TRP A 63 -1.19 -9.42 1.20
C TRP A 63 -0.97 -10.74 1.96
N VAL A 64 -0.92 -11.88 1.27
CA VAL A 64 -0.63 -13.19 1.89
C VAL A 64 0.76 -13.18 2.55
N VAL A 65 1.74 -12.60 1.87
CA VAL A 65 3.09 -12.42 2.41
C VAL A 65 3.05 -11.54 3.67
N LYS A 66 2.43 -10.35 3.61
CA LYS A 66 2.22 -9.48 4.78
C LYS A 66 1.62 -10.23 5.95
N TYR A 67 0.54 -10.99 5.72
CA TYR A 67 -0.16 -11.75 6.74
C TYR A 67 0.78 -12.75 7.44
N LYS A 68 1.54 -13.52 6.66
CA LYS A 68 2.47 -14.54 7.18
C LYS A 68 3.61 -13.94 8.02
N PHE A 69 4.19 -12.82 7.57
CA PHE A 69 5.35 -12.21 8.24
C PHE A 69 4.98 -11.33 9.43
N SER A 70 3.89 -10.57 9.34
CA SER A 70 3.46 -9.67 10.42
C SER A 70 2.72 -10.41 11.54
N ARG A 71 2.21 -11.62 11.25
CA ARG A 71 1.20 -12.35 12.06
C ARG A 71 -0.01 -11.49 12.40
N ASP A 72 -0.24 -10.44 11.62
CA ASP A 72 -1.30 -9.48 11.82
C ASP A 72 -2.45 -9.83 10.89
N ARG A 73 -3.64 -9.99 11.45
CA ARG A 73 -4.84 -10.34 10.70
C ARG A 73 -5.57 -9.12 10.16
N LYS A 74 -5.17 -7.90 10.55
CA LYS A 74 -5.82 -6.67 10.09
C LYS A 74 -5.52 -6.43 8.62
N PHE A 75 -6.59 -6.29 7.84
CA PHE A 75 -6.53 -6.07 6.40
C PHE A 75 -5.89 -4.72 6.05
N ILE A 76 -6.28 -3.67 6.78
CA ILE A 76 -5.97 -2.26 6.50
C ILE A 76 -4.57 -1.90 7.03
N PHE A 77 -4.43 -1.53 8.30
CA PHE A 77 -3.16 -1.26 8.96
C PHE A 77 -2.87 -2.26 10.07
N HIS A 78 -1.58 -2.49 10.35
CA HIS A 78 -1.18 -3.37 11.43
C HIS A 78 -1.57 -2.78 12.80
N GLU A 79 -1.81 -3.64 13.78
CA GLU A 79 -2.47 -3.29 15.05
C GLU A 79 -1.76 -2.19 15.84
N ASN A 80 -0.43 -2.18 15.82
CA ASN A 80 0.39 -1.22 16.58
C ASN A 80 0.98 -0.10 15.71
N ILE A 81 0.29 0.34 14.66
CA ILE A 81 0.79 1.45 13.83
C ILE A 81 0.75 2.75 14.64
N SER A 82 1.80 3.56 14.53
CA SER A 82 1.81 4.88 15.16
C SER A 82 0.80 5.80 14.46
N SER A 83 0.14 6.67 15.22
CA SER A 83 -0.84 7.62 14.67
C SER A 83 -0.23 8.53 13.60
N ILE A 84 1.05 8.90 13.75
CA ILE A 84 1.79 9.70 12.77
C ILE A 84 1.91 8.94 11.44
N ASN A 85 2.34 7.67 11.47
CA ASN A 85 2.48 6.86 10.25
C ASN A 85 1.12 6.63 9.58
N LEU A 86 0.07 6.39 10.36
CA LEU A 86 -1.29 6.25 9.86
C LEU A 86 -1.73 7.52 9.11
N ILE A 87 -1.57 8.70 9.73
CA ILE A 87 -1.92 9.99 9.12
C ILE A 87 -1.10 10.21 7.85
N SER A 88 0.21 9.93 7.87
CA SER A 88 1.06 10.05 6.67
C SER A 88 0.55 9.16 5.53
N HIS A 89 0.18 7.91 5.79
CA HIS A 89 -0.39 7.03 4.76
C HIS A 89 -1.70 7.58 4.20
N LEU A 90 -2.60 8.06 5.05
CA LEU A 90 -3.87 8.64 4.62
C LEU A 90 -3.68 9.92 3.80
N LEU A 91 -2.76 10.79 4.20
CA LEU A 91 -2.41 12.00 3.43
C LEU A 91 -1.81 11.65 2.07
N VAL A 92 -0.92 10.65 2.01
CA VAL A 92 -0.34 10.19 0.74
C VAL A 92 -1.42 9.61 -0.17
N ILE A 93 -2.34 8.79 0.36
CA ILE A 93 -3.48 8.25 -0.41
C ILE A 93 -4.31 9.39 -0.97
N LEU A 94 -4.69 10.35 -0.13
CA LEU A 94 -5.52 11.48 -0.54
C LEU A 94 -4.83 12.32 -1.61
N LEU A 95 -3.59 12.72 -1.37
CA LEU A 95 -2.80 13.55 -2.28
C LEU A 95 -2.61 12.85 -3.63
N LEU A 96 -2.13 11.61 -3.63
CA LEU A 96 -1.88 10.89 -4.87
C LEU A 96 -3.17 10.61 -5.64
N SER A 97 -4.26 10.25 -4.97
CA SER A 97 -5.55 10.05 -5.64
C SER A 97 -6.05 11.33 -6.32
N ILE A 98 -5.94 12.47 -5.63
CA ILE A 98 -6.28 13.78 -6.21
C ILE A 98 -5.40 14.07 -7.43
N LEU A 99 -4.07 13.91 -7.31
CA LEU A 99 -3.15 14.15 -8.42
C LEU A 99 -3.44 13.23 -9.62
N MET A 100 -3.76 11.96 -9.38
CA MET A 100 -4.10 11.02 -10.44
C MET A 100 -5.34 11.46 -11.22
N VAL A 101 -6.37 11.96 -10.54
CA VAL A 101 -7.59 12.46 -11.19
C VAL A 101 -7.35 13.79 -11.92
N PHE A 102 -6.50 14.67 -11.40
CA PHE A 102 -6.23 15.96 -12.06
C PHE A 102 -5.32 15.85 -13.28
N PHE A 103 -4.47 14.82 -13.35
CA PHE A 103 -3.49 14.63 -14.42
C PHE A 103 -3.80 13.44 -15.34
N SER A 104 -4.92 12.73 -15.12
CA SER A 104 -5.49 11.80 -16.10
C SER A 104 -6.22 12.58 -17.18
#